data_AF-A0AAD8ISB4-F1
#
_entry.id   AF-A0AAD8ISB4-F1
#
_cell.length_a   1.000
_cell.length_b   1.000
_cell.length_c   1.000
_cell.angle_alpha   90.00
_cell.angle_beta   90.00
_cell.angle_gamma   90.00
#
_symmetry.space_group_name_H-M   'P 1'
#
loop_
_entity.id
_entity.type
_entity.pdbx_description
1 polymer ?
#
loop_
_entity_poly.entity_id
_entity_poly.type
_entity_poly.pdbx_seq_one_letter_code
_entity_poly.pdbx_strand_id
1 'polypeptide(L)'
;MTFENFFPEYKLGVPKDDCTTTPLFDVASVRIDNNQFNMLESVKIYGTIVLIDDHGNEFYIFNCKHRNDAKTLTPKTPTSVILQNFKARGVPGKFCLLFDLKRKHPHGDANEDIVIFNDYKYMDCTKEVPYDEPQIAVFHNDDQYFITVTYKIFQCALLAEVGIIVEKTDKDDESGVAVITGELTRELSDDNVCTLLDVSYEKFDFGNYTPLSTLAVPAYSSLEFRSKLGVNGEELSGGLKFEPFTITNIFHEKQIGGRQYRIRVIVYWKRGATSLTEAEILEYYAKESETPFTNQRPTSKLLETNNAYYVQPSVRQYLDDLEWDINDLPTQLLEIFSISVCAYDQGSCPEGKAFSLKGKVKCYDCRGRLFIFDSDTEGVSSSGDIVKLVPDLGRGFVGSHLGIITNLKDNQGREISFGSATYCLHNIEGWRDKRICSVIRGQNGFAAVHYTIFSDAVLAKLSFEVGYDFESGDSTSCNVHGSINTWYSNFNYSTHYSKKFYRSTLFEKQECDAVELAAGEKIPLSKSVVAVPVYGLLVVEAIVYAQNGNHREELKFKETFSPDGAAIRKLRLGKGFGLSMDVEWVRHIPCTPLI
;
A
#
# COMPACT_ATOMS: atom_id res chain seq x y z
N MET A 1 -36.34 25.95 13.42
CA MET A 1 -36.13 25.50 12.03
C MET A 1 -34.82 24.74 12.01
N THR A 2 -34.89 23.41 11.92
CA THR A 2 -33.75 22.48 12.04
C THR A 2 -33.34 21.94 10.68
N PHE A 3 -32.05 21.61 10.59
CA PHE A 3 -31.24 21.25 9.42
C PHE A 3 -31.58 19.86 8.81
N GLU A 4 -32.82 19.38 8.98
CA GLU A 4 -33.21 17.99 8.67
C GLU A 4 -33.84 17.78 7.28
N ASN A 5 -34.04 18.83 6.48
CA ASN A 5 -34.88 18.75 5.27
C ASN A 5 -34.16 18.74 3.92
N PHE A 6 -32.86 18.43 3.82
CA PHE A 6 -32.16 18.47 2.52
C PHE A 6 -31.64 17.15 1.93
N PHE A 7 -31.69 16.01 2.63
CA PHE A 7 -31.24 14.74 2.04
C PHE A 7 -31.99 13.52 2.59
N PRO A 8 -33.11 13.11 1.97
CA PRO A 8 -33.76 11.86 2.28
C PRO A 8 -33.13 10.76 1.43
N GLU A 9 -31.96 10.24 1.84
CA GLU A 9 -31.43 8.89 1.51
C GLU A 9 -29.96 8.77 1.98
N TYR A 10 -29.74 8.76 3.29
CA TYR A 10 -28.47 8.35 3.88
C TYR A 10 -28.48 6.83 4.09
N LYS A 11 -27.82 6.09 3.19
CA LYS A 11 -27.46 4.69 3.43
C LYS A 11 -26.02 4.59 3.96
N LEU A 12 -25.86 3.77 4.99
CA LEU A 12 -24.59 3.41 5.63
C LEU A 12 -23.58 2.87 4.60
N GLY A 13 -22.32 3.33 4.65
CA GLY A 13 -21.18 2.61 4.04
C GLY A 13 -20.22 3.39 3.14
N VAL A 14 -20.40 4.69 2.91
CA VAL A 14 -19.47 5.52 2.09
C VAL A 14 -18.43 6.19 2.99
N PRO A 15 -17.13 5.90 2.86
CA PRO A 15 -16.09 6.73 3.43
C PRO A 15 -15.80 7.92 2.53
N LYS A 16 -15.36 8.99 3.20
CA LYS A 16 -15.11 10.29 2.60
C LYS A 16 -13.90 10.27 1.66
N ASP A 17 -14.06 11.00 0.57
CA ASP A 17 -13.27 11.23 -0.65
C ASP A 17 -11.72 11.36 -0.61
N ASP A 18 -11.01 11.24 0.53
CA ASP A 18 -9.58 11.62 0.65
C ASP A 18 -8.62 10.57 1.28
N CYS A 19 -8.87 9.26 1.12
CA CYS A 19 -8.01 8.22 1.74
C CYS A 19 -6.71 7.96 0.95
N THR A 20 -5.54 8.26 1.54
CA THR A 20 -4.24 7.71 1.09
C THR A 20 -3.77 6.56 1.98
N THR A 21 -3.41 5.43 1.40
CA THR A 21 -3.31 4.14 2.11
C THR A 21 -2.05 3.38 1.72
N THR A 22 -1.60 2.45 2.56
CA THR A 22 -0.36 1.67 2.33
C THR A 22 -0.67 0.17 2.43
N PRO A 23 -0.04 -0.69 1.62
CA PRO A 23 -0.11 -2.13 1.86
C PRO A 23 0.47 -2.47 3.23
N LEU A 24 -0.24 -3.26 4.03
CA LEU A 24 0.21 -3.67 5.36
C LEU A 24 0.16 -5.20 5.51
N PHE A 25 1.20 -5.75 6.12
CA PHE A 25 1.28 -7.14 6.55
C PHE A 25 0.81 -7.24 8.00
N ASP A 26 -0.15 -8.12 8.26
CA ASP A 26 -0.71 -8.37 9.60
C ASP A 26 -0.68 -9.85 9.90
N VAL A 27 -0.06 -10.24 11.02
CA VAL A 27 -0.18 -11.59 11.54
C VAL A 27 -1.40 -11.60 12.44
N ALA A 28 -2.45 -12.32 12.08
CA ALA A 28 -3.68 -12.37 12.86
C ALA A 28 -3.52 -13.31 14.07
N SER A 29 -2.92 -14.48 13.85
CA SER A 29 -2.69 -15.45 14.92
C SER A 29 -1.57 -16.43 14.60
N VAL A 30 -0.92 -16.94 15.66
CA VAL A 30 -0.02 -18.09 15.60
C VAL A 30 -0.58 -19.13 16.56
N ARG A 31 -1.20 -20.16 16.00
CA ARG A 31 -1.75 -21.30 16.73
C ARG A 31 -0.69 -22.39 16.81
N ILE A 32 -0.45 -22.91 18.00
CA ILE A 32 0.46 -24.01 18.26
C ILE A 32 -0.40 -25.16 18.78
N ASP A 33 -0.45 -26.26 18.04
CA ASP A 33 -1.14 -27.48 18.43
C ASP A 33 -0.15 -28.52 18.97
N ASN A 34 -0.46 -29.08 20.14
CA ASN A 34 0.23 -30.21 20.74
C ASN A 34 -0.75 -31.04 21.59
N ASN A 35 -0.76 -32.34 21.38
CA ASN A 35 -1.65 -33.27 22.09
C ASN A 35 -1.41 -33.34 23.61
N GLN A 36 -0.24 -32.92 24.09
CA GLN A 36 0.12 -32.86 25.51
C GLN A 36 -0.45 -31.62 26.23
N PHE A 37 -0.98 -30.62 25.50
CA PHE A 37 -1.57 -29.44 26.15
C PHE A 37 -2.82 -29.76 26.95
N ASN A 38 -3.48 -30.89 26.69
CA ASN A 38 -4.66 -31.32 27.43
C ASN A 38 -4.38 -31.64 28.91
N MET A 39 -3.11 -31.87 29.26
CA MET A 39 -2.68 -32.17 30.63
C MET A 39 -2.20 -30.93 31.39
N LEU A 40 -2.15 -29.75 30.75
CA LEU A 40 -1.56 -28.55 31.31
C LEU A 40 -2.63 -27.49 31.57
N GLU A 41 -2.70 -26.97 32.80
CA GLU A 41 -3.58 -25.82 33.13
C GLU A 41 -3.13 -24.54 32.41
N SER A 42 -1.81 -24.39 32.20
CA SER A 42 -1.24 -23.29 31.44
C SER A 42 0.08 -23.68 30.78
N VAL A 43 0.41 -23.02 29.68
CA VAL A 43 1.64 -23.23 28.91
C VAL A 43 2.45 -21.94 28.92
N LYS A 44 3.70 -22.00 29.36
CA LYS A 44 4.62 -20.85 29.34
C LYS A 44 5.49 -20.91 28.10
N ILE A 45 5.31 -19.95 27.19
CA ILE A 45 6.05 -19.87 25.92
C ILE A 45 6.95 -18.62 25.94
N TYR A 46 8.19 -18.80 25.50
CA TYR A 46 9.13 -17.71 25.27
C TYR A 46 9.86 -17.93 23.95
N GLY A 47 10.58 -16.91 23.50
CA GLY A 47 11.28 -16.89 22.22
C GLY A 47 10.90 -15.69 21.36
N THR A 48 11.10 -15.82 20.05
CA THR A 48 10.89 -14.75 19.09
C THR A 48 10.18 -15.23 17.84
N ILE A 49 9.36 -14.35 17.28
CA ILE A 49 8.89 -14.45 15.89
C ILE A 49 9.37 -13.16 15.22
N VAL A 50 10.19 -13.31 14.21
CA VAL A 50 10.88 -12.20 13.55
C VAL A 50 10.50 -12.22 12.08
N LEU A 51 9.95 -11.11 11.60
CA LEU A 51 9.89 -10.86 10.17
C LEU A 51 11.24 -10.29 9.75
N ILE A 52 11.95 -11.02 8.91
CA ILE A 52 13.21 -10.61 8.31
C ILE A 52 12.88 -10.22 6.87
N ASP A 53 12.97 -8.94 6.53
CA ASP A 53 12.76 -8.54 5.14
C ASP A 53 13.92 -9.01 4.24
N ASP A 54 13.81 -8.75 2.95
CA ASP A 54 14.83 -9.10 1.96
C ASP A 54 16.14 -8.30 2.08
N HIS A 55 16.23 -7.36 3.03
CA HIS A 55 17.44 -6.62 3.40
C HIS A 55 18.05 -7.14 4.70
N GLY A 56 17.43 -8.14 5.33
CA GLY A 56 17.87 -8.69 6.61
C GLY A 56 17.44 -7.86 7.81
N ASN A 57 16.55 -6.86 7.66
CA ASN A 57 16.04 -6.10 8.77
C ASN A 57 15.10 -6.98 9.61
N GLU A 58 15.34 -7.00 10.93
CA GLU A 58 14.57 -7.82 11.86
C GLU A 58 13.44 -7.01 12.51
N PHE A 59 12.20 -7.39 12.21
CA PHE A 59 11.01 -6.86 12.86
C PHE A 59 10.42 -7.91 13.77
N TYR A 60 10.60 -7.71 15.08
CA TYR A 60 10.04 -8.60 16.08
C TYR A 60 8.51 -8.47 16.09
N ILE A 61 7.85 -9.53 15.64
CA ILE A 61 6.41 -9.75 15.75
C ILE A 61 6.07 -10.22 17.17
N PHE A 62 6.88 -11.13 17.71
CA PHE A 62 6.84 -11.60 19.10
C PHE A 62 8.26 -11.53 19.68
N ASN A 63 8.41 -10.95 20.88
CA ASN A 63 9.72 -10.74 21.52
C ASN A 63 9.67 -11.06 23.01
N CYS A 64 9.78 -12.34 23.35
CA CYS A 64 9.96 -12.82 24.72
C CYS A 64 11.29 -13.57 24.80
N LYS A 65 12.41 -12.91 24.48
CA LYS A 65 13.75 -13.55 24.34
C LYS A 65 14.18 -14.33 25.59
N HIS A 66 13.83 -13.87 26.78
CA HIS A 66 14.27 -14.50 28.01
C HIS A 66 13.22 -15.43 28.60
N ARG A 67 13.68 -16.56 29.14
CA ARG A 67 12.86 -17.56 29.85
C ARG A 67 12.04 -16.98 31.02
N ASN A 68 12.50 -15.89 31.62
CA ASN A 68 11.80 -15.23 32.72
C ASN A 68 10.64 -14.36 32.23
N ASP A 69 10.67 -13.96 30.96
CA ASP A 69 9.62 -13.17 30.30
C ASP A 69 8.61 -14.06 29.57
N ALA A 70 8.61 -15.37 29.88
CA ALA A 70 7.74 -16.34 29.24
C ALA A 70 6.27 -15.97 29.44
N LYS A 71 5.56 -15.82 28.32
CA LYS A 71 4.14 -15.52 28.30
C LYS A 71 3.37 -16.78 28.71
N THR A 72 2.52 -16.65 29.73
CA THR A 72 1.63 -17.72 30.16
C THR A 72 0.39 -17.69 29.28
N LEU A 73 0.09 -18.81 28.64
CA LEU A 73 -1.05 -18.99 27.75
C LEU A 73 -1.94 -20.08 28.31
N THR A 74 -3.25 -19.81 28.31
CA THR A 74 -4.26 -20.82 28.62
C THR A 74 -4.64 -21.52 27.32
N PRO A 75 -4.68 -22.87 27.28
CA PRO A 75 -5.16 -23.59 26.10
C PRO A 75 -6.58 -23.14 25.71
N LYS A 76 -6.77 -22.68 24.47
CA LYS A 76 -8.11 -22.30 23.95
C LYS A 76 -8.92 -23.54 23.56
N THR A 77 -8.23 -24.59 23.14
CA THR A 77 -8.78 -25.93 22.96
C THR A 77 -7.93 -26.92 23.75
N PRO A 78 -8.38 -28.17 23.96
CA PRO A 78 -7.59 -29.18 24.67
C PRO A 78 -6.21 -29.41 24.07
N THR A 79 -5.97 -29.05 22.81
CA THR A 79 -4.72 -29.34 22.11
C THR A 79 -4.03 -28.09 21.57
N SER A 80 -4.51 -26.88 21.83
CA SER A 80 -3.95 -25.68 21.19
C SER A 80 -3.83 -24.46 22.09
N VAL A 81 -2.76 -23.71 21.85
CA VAL A 81 -2.57 -22.35 22.38
C VAL A 81 -2.45 -21.38 21.21
N ILE A 82 -2.92 -20.15 21.38
CA ILE A 82 -2.92 -19.14 20.32
C ILE A 82 -2.19 -17.89 20.81
N LEU A 83 -1.16 -17.48 20.08
CA LEU A 83 -0.53 -16.17 20.20
C LEU A 83 -1.27 -15.20 19.27
N GLN A 84 -1.65 -14.03 19.79
CA GLN A 84 -2.36 -12.96 19.08
C GLN A 84 -1.77 -11.59 19.48
N ASN A 85 -2.33 -10.51 18.91
CA ASN A 85 -1.94 -9.11 19.16
C ASN A 85 -0.54 -8.77 18.67
N PHE A 86 -0.28 -9.12 17.42
CA PHE A 86 0.93 -8.75 16.71
C PHE A 86 0.83 -7.33 16.15
N LYS A 87 1.98 -6.66 16.03
CA LYS A 87 2.04 -5.33 15.39
C LYS A 87 2.04 -5.49 13.87
N ALA A 88 1.11 -4.83 13.20
CA ALA A 88 1.12 -4.75 11.74
C ALA A 88 2.36 -4.01 11.22
N ARG A 89 2.79 -4.36 10.00
CA ARG A 89 4.01 -3.87 9.34
C ARG A 89 3.76 -3.46 7.90
N GLY A 90 4.70 -2.71 7.32
CA GLY A 90 4.73 -2.51 5.87
C GLY A 90 4.99 -3.83 5.18
N VAL A 91 4.49 -4.01 3.96
CA VAL A 91 4.73 -5.23 3.18
C VAL A 91 6.03 -5.05 2.38
N PRO A 92 7.14 -5.74 2.73
CA PRO A 92 8.33 -5.73 1.90
C PRO A 92 8.12 -6.58 0.64
N GLY A 93 8.99 -6.41 -0.37
CA GLY A 93 8.87 -7.18 -1.61
C GLY A 93 8.97 -8.69 -1.37
N LYS A 94 9.88 -9.10 -0.50
CA LYS A 94 10.13 -10.47 -0.06
C LYS A 94 10.45 -10.44 1.43
N PHE A 95 10.05 -11.46 2.18
CA PHE A 95 10.44 -11.57 3.58
C PHE A 95 10.42 -13.00 4.06
N CYS A 96 11.00 -13.20 5.23
CA CYS A 96 11.13 -14.46 5.91
C CYS A 96 10.52 -14.31 7.31
N LEU A 97 9.58 -15.16 7.69
CA LEU A 97 9.16 -15.28 9.08
C LEU A 97 10.06 -16.31 9.76
N LEU A 98 10.97 -15.87 10.61
CA LEU A 98 11.81 -16.72 11.45
C LEU A 98 11.12 -16.95 12.80
N PHE A 99 11.04 -18.19 13.21
CA PHE A 99 10.46 -18.58 14.49
C PHE A 99 11.53 -19.25 15.34
N ASP A 100 11.68 -18.80 16.58
CA ASP A 100 12.44 -19.48 17.64
C ASP A 100 11.55 -19.50 18.87
N LEU A 101 10.76 -20.55 19.06
CA LEU A 101 9.77 -20.68 20.12
C LEU A 101 10.09 -21.87 21.01
N LYS A 102 10.05 -21.63 22.33
CA LYS A 102 10.36 -22.61 23.36
C LYS A 102 9.27 -22.65 24.43
N ARG A 103 8.98 -23.86 24.92
CA ARG A 103 8.11 -24.11 26.06
C ARG A 103 8.97 -24.22 27.30
N LYS A 104 8.68 -23.40 28.31
CA LYS A 104 9.32 -23.47 29.61
C LYS A 104 8.90 -24.73 30.35
N HIS A 105 9.87 -25.53 30.81
CA HIS A 105 9.59 -26.69 31.67
C HIS A 105 9.17 -26.21 33.07
N PRO A 106 8.06 -26.70 33.67
CA PRO A 106 7.51 -26.15 34.91
C PRO A 106 8.48 -26.16 36.10
N HIS A 107 9.36 -27.16 36.16
CA HIS A 107 10.30 -27.37 37.26
C HIS A 107 11.77 -27.49 36.80
N GLY A 108 12.02 -27.35 35.50
CA GLY A 108 13.33 -27.58 34.90
C GLY A 108 14.24 -26.37 34.87
N ASP A 109 15.53 -26.63 34.63
CA ASP A 109 16.48 -25.61 34.20
C ASP A 109 16.22 -25.18 32.74
N ALA A 110 17.04 -24.28 32.18
CA ALA A 110 16.85 -23.83 30.80
C ALA A 110 17.20 -24.90 29.75
N ASN A 111 17.95 -25.94 30.12
CA ASN A 111 18.35 -27.01 29.21
C ASN A 111 17.24 -28.05 29.04
N GLU A 112 16.29 -28.09 29.98
CA GLU A 112 15.07 -28.91 29.92
C GLU A 112 13.91 -28.24 29.16
N ASP A 113 14.06 -26.98 28.75
CA ASP A 113 13.02 -26.30 27.98
C ASP A 113 12.87 -26.93 26.59
N ILE A 114 11.63 -27.11 26.15
CA ILE A 114 11.34 -27.84 24.91
C ILE A 114 11.28 -26.85 23.76
N VAL A 115 12.10 -27.07 22.73
CA VAL A 115 12.00 -26.33 21.47
C VAL A 115 10.68 -26.71 20.80
N ILE A 116 9.76 -25.75 20.74
CA ILE A 116 8.48 -25.93 20.06
C ILE A 116 8.73 -25.86 18.55
N PHE A 117 9.47 -24.83 18.13
CA PHE A 117 9.66 -24.54 16.72
C PHE A 117 10.89 -23.66 16.52
N ASN A 118 11.76 -24.08 15.60
CA ASN A 118 12.97 -23.35 15.22
C ASN A 118 13.19 -23.49 13.72
N ASP A 119 12.38 -22.76 12.95
CA ASP A 119 12.34 -22.84 11.49
C ASP A 119 11.88 -21.50 10.92
N TYR A 120 11.85 -21.40 9.60
CA TYR A 120 11.52 -20.16 8.91
C TYR A 120 10.58 -20.37 7.72
N LYS A 121 9.85 -19.31 7.36
CA LYS A 121 9.01 -19.27 6.16
C LYS A 121 9.40 -18.13 5.26
N TYR A 122 9.89 -18.47 4.08
CA TYR A 122 10.05 -17.49 3.03
C TYR A 122 8.70 -17.17 2.35
N MET A 123 8.45 -15.87 2.14
CA MET A 123 7.32 -15.30 1.43
C MET A 123 7.84 -14.36 0.35
N ASP A 124 7.32 -14.51 -0.87
CA ASP A 124 7.68 -13.68 -2.02
C ASP A 124 6.47 -12.88 -2.48
N CYS A 125 6.37 -11.65 -2.00
CA CYS A 125 5.28 -10.74 -2.36
C CYS A 125 5.47 -10.06 -3.73
N THR A 126 6.53 -10.41 -4.47
CA THR A 126 6.71 -9.96 -5.86
C THR A 126 5.97 -10.83 -6.86
N LYS A 127 5.48 -11.99 -6.44
CA LYS A 127 4.60 -12.88 -7.20
C LYS A 127 3.13 -12.54 -6.95
N GLU A 128 2.21 -13.27 -7.57
CA GLU A 128 0.78 -13.14 -7.27
C GLU A 128 0.53 -13.43 -5.78
N VAL A 129 0.17 -12.37 -5.04
CA VAL A 129 -0.25 -12.45 -3.64
C VAL A 129 -1.76 -12.24 -3.61
N PRO A 130 -2.53 -13.15 -2.99
CA PRO A 130 -3.91 -12.87 -2.70
C PRO A 130 -3.98 -11.82 -1.59
N TYR A 131 -4.15 -10.57 -2.02
CA TYR A 131 -4.34 -9.43 -1.11
C TYR A 131 -5.73 -9.51 -0.50
N ASP A 132 -5.84 -8.98 0.72
CA ASP A 132 -7.12 -8.81 1.41
C ASP A 132 -7.89 -10.11 1.66
N GLU A 133 -7.17 -11.24 1.58
CA GLU A 133 -7.63 -12.58 1.95
C GLU A 133 -6.78 -13.13 3.10
N PRO A 134 -7.39 -13.81 4.09
CA PRO A 134 -6.63 -14.53 5.11
C PRO A 134 -5.82 -15.66 4.47
N GLN A 135 -4.53 -15.71 4.76
CA GLN A 135 -3.62 -16.76 4.32
C GLN A 135 -3.17 -17.59 5.51
N ILE A 136 -2.98 -18.89 5.28
CA ILE A 136 -2.59 -19.85 6.31
C ILE A 136 -1.28 -20.51 5.90
N ALA A 137 -0.26 -20.41 6.76
CA ALA A 137 0.96 -21.20 6.65
C ALA A 137 1.00 -22.25 7.77
N VAL A 138 1.14 -23.52 7.39
CA VAL A 138 1.26 -24.64 8.33
C VAL A 138 2.70 -25.13 8.35
N PHE A 139 3.19 -25.38 9.55
CA PHE A 139 4.52 -25.89 9.81
C PHE A 139 4.44 -27.17 10.64
N HIS A 140 5.29 -28.13 10.28
CA HIS A 140 5.37 -29.43 10.93
C HIS A 140 6.73 -29.57 11.60
N ASN A 141 6.75 -29.93 12.88
CA ASN A 141 7.97 -30.25 13.61
C ASN A 141 7.86 -31.66 14.22
N ASP A 142 8.65 -32.60 13.67
CA ASP A 142 8.90 -33.96 14.18
C ASP A 142 7.69 -34.65 14.84
N ASP A 143 6.52 -34.58 14.18
CA ASP A 143 5.22 -35.15 14.58
C ASP A 143 4.64 -34.70 15.94
N GLN A 144 5.30 -33.81 16.68
CA GLN A 144 4.86 -33.40 18.03
C GLN A 144 4.12 -32.07 18.06
N TYR A 145 4.49 -31.13 17.19
CA TYR A 145 3.91 -29.78 17.17
C TYR A 145 3.48 -29.40 15.76
N PHE A 146 2.30 -28.81 15.66
CA PHE A 146 1.82 -28.17 14.43
C PHE A 146 1.68 -26.68 14.69
N ILE A 147 2.36 -25.85 13.90
CA ILE A 147 2.19 -24.41 13.98
C ILE A 147 1.39 -23.95 12.78
N THR A 148 0.30 -23.24 13.05
CA THR A 148 -0.54 -22.61 12.04
C THR A 148 -0.44 -21.10 12.22
N VAL A 149 0.13 -20.42 11.23
CA VAL A 149 0.25 -18.96 11.17
C VAL A 149 -0.82 -18.44 10.24
N THR A 150 -1.76 -17.69 10.78
CA THR A 150 -2.77 -16.98 10.00
C THR A 150 -2.31 -15.54 9.84
N TYR A 151 -2.16 -15.09 8.59
CA TYR A 151 -1.72 -13.73 8.27
C TYR A 151 -2.55 -13.16 7.13
N LYS A 152 -2.48 -11.85 6.93
CA LYS A 152 -3.20 -11.14 5.88
C LYS A 152 -2.31 -10.04 5.33
N ILE A 153 -2.25 -9.94 4.01
CA ILE A 153 -1.56 -8.85 3.32
C ILE A 153 -2.65 -7.93 2.79
N PHE A 154 -2.81 -6.78 3.41
CA PHE A 154 -3.77 -5.79 2.96
C PHE A 154 -3.21 -5.03 1.77
N GLN A 155 -4.00 -4.89 0.70
CA GLN A 155 -3.59 -4.05 -0.45
C GLN A 155 -3.54 -2.57 -0.03
N CYS A 156 -4.43 -2.20 0.87
CA CYS A 156 -4.76 -0.83 1.20
C CYS A 156 -5.29 -0.77 2.64
N ALA A 157 -4.42 -0.44 3.59
CA ALA A 157 -4.77 -0.40 5.01
C ALA A 157 -4.27 0.85 5.72
N LEU A 158 -4.96 1.15 6.82
CA LEU A 158 -4.55 2.09 7.86
C LEU A 158 -4.10 1.31 9.09
N LEU A 159 -3.29 1.95 9.93
CA LEU A 159 -3.02 1.48 11.27
C LEU A 159 -4.09 2.06 12.21
N ALA A 160 -4.73 1.21 12.99
CA ALA A 160 -5.63 1.59 14.06
C ALA A 160 -4.95 1.33 15.40
N GLU A 161 -4.59 2.39 16.12
CA GLU A 161 -4.18 2.26 17.52
C GLU A 161 -5.42 2.32 18.41
N VAL A 162 -5.67 1.22 19.09
CA VAL A 162 -6.84 1.02 19.93
C VAL A 162 -6.42 1.14 21.38
N GLY A 163 -7.15 1.92 22.15
CA GLY A 163 -7.02 2.00 23.60
C GLY A 163 -8.36 2.19 24.28
N ILE A 164 -8.37 2.10 25.61
CA ILE A 164 -9.57 2.28 26.41
C ILE A 164 -9.35 3.27 27.55
N ILE A 165 -10.43 3.92 27.99
CA ILE A 165 -10.52 4.66 29.24
C ILE A 165 -11.71 4.09 30.01
N VAL A 166 -11.51 3.78 31.29
CA VAL A 166 -12.58 3.35 32.19
C VAL A 166 -12.96 4.49 33.11
N GLU A 167 -14.26 4.76 33.25
CA GLU A 167 -14.77 5.90 34.02
C GLU A 167 -15.96 5.48 34.89
N LYS A 168 -16.16 6.19 36.00
CA LYS A 168 -17.41 6.14 36.77
C LYS A 168 -18.42 7.10 36.14
N THR A 169 -19.69 6.73 36.17
CA THR A 169 -20.78 7.55 35.63
C THR A 169 -21.13 8.71 36.57
N ASP A 170 -20.95 8.51 37.88
CA ASP A 170 -21.13 9.53 38.91
C ASP A 170 -19.85 10.35 39.11
N LYS A 171 -20.00 11.68 39.13
CA LYS A 171 -18.89 12.67 39.02
C LYS A 171 -18.09 12.89 40.32
N ASP A 172 -18.44 12.24 41.42
CA ASP A 172 -17.98 12.69 42.74
C ASP A 172 -16.61 12.13 43.18
N ASP A 173 -16.00 11.19 42.45
CA ASP A 173 -14.59 10.83 42.68
C ASP A 173 -13.99 10.03 41.51
N GLU A 174 -13.19 10.68 40.65
CA GLU A 174 -12.44 10.02 39.56
C GLU A 174 -11.22 9.23 40.07
N SER A 175 -10.91 9.30 41.37
CA SER A 175 -9.84 8.50 41.96
C SER A 175 -10.28 7.05 42.21
N GLY A 176 -9.39 6.10 41.92
CA GLY A 176 -9.57 4.68 42.21
C GLY A 176 -9.11 3.75 41.09
N VAL A 177 -9.30 2.46 41.32
CA VAL A 177 -8.90 1.39 40.40
C VAL A 177 -10.15 0.62 39.95
N ALA A 178 -10.30 0.46 38.65
CA ALA A 178 -11.24 -0.44 38.00
C ALA A 178 -10.61 -1.83 37.89
N VAL A 179 -11.32 -2.85 38.36
CA VAL A 179 -11.01 -4.25 38.06
C VAL A 179 -11.77 -4.63 36.80
N ILE A 180 -11.06 -4.90 35.71
CA ILE A 180 -11.65 -5.33 34.44
C ILE A 180 -11.51 -6.84 34.29
N THR A 181 -12.59 -7.49 33.86
CA THR A 181 -12.63 -8.90 33.43
C THR A 181 -13.27 -9.02 32.05
N GLY A 182 -13.06 -10.13 31.35
CA GLY A 182 -13.71 -10.43 30.06
C GLY A 182 -12.88 -10.10 28.84
N GLU A 183 -13.54 -9.92 27.69
CA GLU A 183 -12.89 -9.80 26.39
C GLU A 183 -13.38 -8.61 25.53
N LEU A 184 -12.46 -8.02 24.78
CA LEU A 184 -12.72 -7.09 23.67
C LEU A 184 -12.17 -7.72 22.39
N THR A 185 -13.06 -8.11 21.49
CA THR A 185 -12.71 -8.83 20.28
C THR A 185 -12.99 -8.00 19.03
N ARG A 186 -12.07 -8.00 18.08
CA ARG A 186 -12.30 -7.54 16.71
C ARG A 186 -13.00 -8.64 15.92
N GLU A 187 -14.10 -8.30 15.28
CA GLU A 187 -14.69 -9.14 14.23
C GLU A 187 -14.10 -8.74 12.87
N LEU A 188 -13.56 -9.74 12.17
CA LEU A 188 -13.31 -9.66 10.73
C LEU A 188 -14.43 -10.41 10.02
N SER A 189 -14.73 -10.03 8.78
CA SER A 189 -15.81 -10.61 7.96
C SER A 189 -15.72 -12.13 7.76
N ASP A 190 -14.57 -12.76 8.05
CA ASP A 190 -14.25 -14.15 7.70
C ASP A 190 -13.85 -15.00 8.92
N ASP A 191 -14.71 -15.09 9.94
CA ASP A 191 -14.55 -15.93 11.17
C ASP A 191 -13.27 -15.73 12.01
N ASN A 192 -12.38 -14.83 11.59
CA ASN A 192 -11.13 -14.52 12.28
C ASN A 192 -11.37 -13.49 13.38
N VAL A 193 -11.74 -13.98 14.56
CA VAL A 193 -11.87 -13.16 15.77
C VAL A 193 -10.48 -12.90 16.37
N CYS A 194 -10.09 -11.63 16.44
CA CYS A 194 -8.84 -11.21 17.09
C CYS A 194 -9.15 -10.60 18.47
N THR A 195 -8.71 -11.25 19.54
CA THR A 195 -8.93 -10.76 20.91
C THR A 195 -7.90 -9.71 21.28
N LEU A 196 -8.31 -8.45 21.40
CA LEU A 196 -7.43 -7.32 21.73
C LEU A 196 -7.15 -7.22 23.23
N LEU A 197 -8.16 -7.50 24.03
CA LEU A 197 -8.09 -7.54 25.49
C LEU A 197 -8.73 -8.85 25.92
N ASP A 198 -7.97 -9.67 26.66
CA ASP A 198 -8.44 -10.87 27.32
C ASP A 198 -7.94 -10.81 28.76
N VAL A 199 -8.80 -10.34 29.67
CA VAL A 199 -8.42 -10.08 31.06
C VAL A 199 -9.25 -10.93 31.99
N SER A 200 -8.57 -11.74 32.79
CA SER A 200 -9.22 -12.50 33.85
C SER A 200 -9.41 -11.66 35.12
N TYR A 201 -8.46 -10.75 35.42
CA TYR A 201 -8.50 -9.83 36.55
C TYR A 201 -7.38 -8.78 36.46
N GLU A 202 -7.58 -7.70 35.71
CA GLU A 202 -6.60 -6.61 35.60
C GLU A 202 -7.08 -5.32 36.26
N LYS A 203 -6.13 -4.55 36.80
CA LYS A 203 -6.37 -3.30 37.52
C LYS A 203 -6.00 -2.12 36.62
N PHE A 204 -6.97 -1.27 36.33
CA PHE A 204 -6.82 -0.06 35.53
C PHE A 204 -7.15 1.15 36.40
N ASP A 205 -6.38 2.22 36.30
CA ASP A 205 -6.75 3.47 36.96
C ASP A 205 -7.91 4.13 36.22
N PHE A 206 -8.91 4.63 36.96
CA PHE A 206 -10.01 5.38 36.35
C PHE A 206 -9.49 6.65 35.65
N GLY A 207 -10.08 6.99 34.52
CA GLY A 207 -9.73 8.18 33.73
C GLY A 207 -8.43 8.06 32.92
N ASN A 208 -7.61 7.03 33.15
CA ASN A 208 -6.36 6.84 32.44
C ASN A 208 -6.54 6.11 31.10
N TYR A 209 -5.91 6.65 30.06
CA TYR A 209 -5.83 5.99 28.76
C TYR A 209 -4.90 4.79 28.83
N THR A 210 -5.43 3.62 28.48
CA THR A 210 -4.66 2.39 28.39
C THR A 210 -4.59 1.91 26.95
N PRO A 211 -3.39 1.94 26.32
CA PRO A 211 -3.22 1.41 24.97
C PRO A 211 -3.39 -0.11 24.98
N LEU A 212 -4.13 -0.64 24.01
CA LEU A 212 -4.38 -2.08 23.87
C LEU A 212 -3.55 -2.68 22.74
N SER A 213 -3.74 -2.21 21.51
CA SER A 213 -3.14 -2.83 20.33
C SER A 213 -3.06 -1.87 19.15
N THR A 214 -2.20 -2.21 18.18
CA THR A 214 -2.11 -1.54 16.88
C THR A 214 -2.43 -2.54 15.79
N LEU A 215 -3.46 -2.27 15.01
CA LEU A 215 -4.00 -3.20 14.02
C LEU A 215 -3.87 -2.64 12.62
N ALA A 216 -3.58 -3.48 11.63
CA ALA A 216 -3.90 -3.13 10.26
C ALA A 216 -5.41 -3.31 10.04
N VAL A 217 -6.03 -2.28 9.49
CA VAL A 217 -7.44 -2.27 9.11
C VAL A 217 -7.49 -1.88 7.66
N PRO A 218 -8.13 -2.67 6.77
CA PRO A 218 -8.34 -2.24 5.41
C PRO A 218 -8.99 -0.88 5.45
N ALA A 219 -8.44 0.08 4.71
CA ALA A 219 -8.99 1.43 4.70
C ALA A 219 -10.45 1.42 4.24
N TYR A 220 -10.85 0.32 3.58
CA TYR A 220 -12.18 0.08 3.07
C TYR A 220 -13.13 -0.80 3.87
N SER A 221 -12.72 -1.24 5.06
CA SER A 221 -13.60 -1.94 5.98
C SER A 221 -13.73 -1.17 7.27
N SER A 222 -14.94 -1.15 7.84
CA SER A 222 -15.11 -0.71 9.22
C SER A 222 -14.39 -1.63 10.19
N LEU A 223 -13.85 -1.06 11.27
CA LEU A 223 -13.31 -1.79 12.40
C LEU A 223 -14.43 -2.03 13.41
N GLU A 224 -14.83 -3.28 13.56
CA GLU A 224 -15.92 -3.68 14.45
C GLU A 224 -15.36 -4.41 15.68
N PHE A 225 -15.81 -3.98 16.85
CA PHE A 225 -15.52 -4.64 18.13
C PHE A 225 -16.79 -5.20 18.73
N ARG A 226 -16.66 -6.37 19.36
CA ARG A 226 -17.61 -6.88 20.35
C ARG A 226 -16.93 -6.89 21.70
N SER A 227 -17.63 -6.40 22.71
CA SER A 227 -17.15 -6.42 24.08
C SER A 227 -18.06 -7.27 24.96
N LYS A 228 -17.45 -8.06 25.83
CA LYS A 228 -18.10 -8.65 26.99
C LYS A 228 -17.15 -8.46 28.17
N LEU A 229 -17.24 -7.29 28.79
CA LEU A 229 -16.31 -6.84 29.84
C LEU A 229 -17.05 -6.70 31.17
N GLY A 230 -16.43 -7.10 32.28
CA GLY A 230 -16.89 -6.80 33.63
C GLY A 230 -16.05 -5.67 34.21
N VAL A 231 -16.65 -4.67 34.86
CA VAL A 231 -15.95 -3.61 35.60
C VAL A 231 -16.42 -3.63 37.05
N ASN A 232 -15.54 -3.96 37.99
CA ASN A 232 -15.86 -4.09 39.42
C ASN A 232 -17.10 -4.96 39.69
N GLY A 233 -17.32 -6.00 38.87
CA GLY A 233 -18.47 -6.91 38.97
C GLY A 233 -19.70 -6.50 38.17
N GLU A 234 -19.72 -5.32 37.54
CA GLU A 234 -20.78 -4.92 36.60
C GLU A 234 -20.45 -5.39 35.17
N GLU A 235 -21.36 -6.14 34.54
CA GLU A 235 -21.19 -6.57 33.14
C GLU A 235 -21.58 -5.47 32.14
N LEU A 236 -20.69 -5.24 31.19
CA LEU A 236 -20.76 -4.29 30.09
C LEU A 236 -20.62 -5.05 28.77
N SER A 237 -21.63 -4.96 27.91
CA SER A 237 -21.59 -5.54 26.57
C SER A 237 -22.07 -4.58 25.51
N GLY A 238 -21.47 -4.65 24.32
CA GLY A 238 -21.76 -3.73 23.24
C GLY A 238 -21.00 -4.06 21.96
N GLY A 239 -21.60 -3.68 20.84
CA GLY A 239 -20.94 -3.67 19.53
C GLY A 239 -20.50 -2.25 19.19
N LEU A 240 -19.24 -2.06 18.83
CA LEU A 240 -18.68 -0.78 18.43
C LEU A 240 -18.18 -0.85 17.00
N LYS A 241 -18.59 0.09 16.16
CA LYS A 241 -18.16 0.18 14.76
C LYS A 241 -17.40 1.47 14.51
N PHE A 242 -16.15 1.40 14.08
CA PHE A 242 -15.32 2.57 13.77
C PHE A 242 -15.07 2.60 12.27
N GLU A 243 -15.49 3.68 11.61
CA GLU A 243 -15.17 3.88 10.21
C GLU A 243 -13.73 4.40 10.07
N PRO A 244 -12.93 3.84 9.14
CA PRO A 244 -11.60 4.34 8.84
C PRO A 244 -11.66 5.83 8.50
N PHE A 245 -10.75 6.62 9.06
CA PHE A 245 -10.72 8.06 8.83
C PHE A 245 -9.34 8.52 8.38
N THR A 246 -9.32 9.47 7.46
CA THR A 246 -8.13 9.87 6.70
C THR A 246 -7.34 10.97 7.37
N ILE A 247 -8.01 11.79 8.16
CA ILE A 247 -7.38 12.88 8.88
C ILE A 247 -6.58 12.26 10.02
N THR A 248 -5.27 12.27 9.85
CA THR A 248 -4.31 11.84 10.87
C THR A 248 -4.44 12.72 12.12
N ASN A 249 -4.27 12.13 13.30
CA ASN A 249 -4.33 12.79 14.62
C ASN A 249 -5.74 13.15 15.13
N ILE A 250 -6.80 12.65 14.51
CA ILE A 250 -8.14 12.68 15.10
C ILE A 250 -8.41 11.32 15.72
N PHE A 251 -8.77 11.31 17.00
CA PHE A 251 -9.23 10.10 17.67
C PHE A 251 -10.73 9.96 17.52
N HIS A 252 -11.16 8.74 17.26
CA HIS A 252 -12.56 8.38 17.26
C HIS A 252 -12.86 7.67 18.55
N GLU A 253 -14.00 7.98 19.13
CA GLU A 253 -14.39 7.43 20.41
C GLU A 253 -15.81 6.90 20.33
N LYS A 254 -16.01 5.72 20.92
CA LYS A 254 -17.33 5.19 21.23
C LYS A 254 -17.31 4.62 22.63
N GLN A 255 -18.48 4.54 23.27
CA GLN A 255 -18.58 4.09 24.65
C GLN A 255 -19.46 2.83 24.78
N ILE A 256 -19.11 1.99 25.75
CA ILE A 256 -19.94 0.90 26.27
C ILE A 256 -20.30 1.31 27.69
N GLY A 257 -21.59 1.52 27.96
CA GLY A 257 -22.07 2.04 29.24
C GLY A 257 -22.79 0.98 30.07
N GLY A 258 -22.58 1.02 31.38
CA GLY A 258 -23.36 0.35 32.40
C GLY A 258 -24.11 1.36 33.27
N ARG A 259 -24.59 0.91 34.43
CA ARG A 259 -25.22 1.74 35.45
C ARG A 259 -24.22 2.57 36.21
N GLN A 260 -23.10 1.98 36.63
CA GLN A 260 -22.10 2.65 37.46
C GLN A 260 -20.86 3.01 36.65
N TYR A 261 -20.49 2.18 35.68
CA TYR A 261 -19.25 2.35 34.92
C TYR A 261 -19.51 2.52 33.43
N ARG A 262 -18.58 3.19 32.74
CA ARG A 262 -18.51 3.20 31.27
C ARG A 262 -17.08 2.98 30.79
N ILE A 263 -16.95 2.34 29.64
CA ILE A 263 -15.67 2.15 28.95
C ILE A 263 -15.74 2.94 27.65
N ARG A 264 -14.84 3.91 27.49
CA ARG A 264 -14.62 4.64 26.23
C ARG A 264 -13.54 3.89 25.46
N VAL A 265 -13.89 3.39 24.27
CA VAL A 265 -12.95 2.80 23.33
C VAL A 265 -12.52 3.87 22.35
N ILE A 266 -11.22 4.10 22.28
CA ILE A 266 -10.61 5.14 21.46
C ILE A 266 -9.80 4.46 20.35
N VAL A 267 -10.02 4.92 19.12
CA VAL A 267 -9.28 4.48 17.93
C VAL A 267 -8.59 5.68 17.31
N TYR A 268 -7.26 5.63 17.23
CA TYR A 268 -6.44 6.57 16.49
C TYR A 268 -6.08 5.98 15.13
N TRP A 269 -6.52 6.64 14.06
CA TRP A 269 -6.15 6.24 12.71
C TRP A 269 -4.81 6.86 12.31
N LYS A 270 -3.91 5.99 11.86
CA LYS A 270 -2.56 6.32 11.42
C LYS A 270 -2.34 5.80 10.02
N ARG A 271 -1.63 6.56 9.18
CA ARG A 271 -1.22 6.09 7.86
C ARG A 271 0.05 5.25 8.02
N GLY A 272 0.06 4.05 7.43
CA GLY A 272 1.22 3.14 7.49
C GLY A 272 2.51 3.85 7.08
N ALA A 273 2.50 4.53 5.94
CA ALA A 273 3.65 5.26 5.40
C ALA A 273 4.22 6.38 6.30
N THR A 274 3.43 6.93 7.23
CA THR A 274 3.91 7.99 8.15
C THR A 274 4.24 7.48 9.54
N SER A 275 3.72 6.31 9.91
CA SER A 275 3.76 5.80 11.28
C SER A 275 4.68 4.59 11.44
N LEU A 276 5.01 3.94 10.33
CA LEU A 276 6.13 3.01 10.23
C LEU A 276 7.34 3.82 9.80
N THR A 277 8.45 3.69 10.52
CA THR A 277 9.68 4.45 10.23
C THR A 277 10.22 4.06 8.85
N GLU A 278 10.91 4.96 8.14
CA GLU A 278 11.59 4.57 6.88
C GLU A 278 12.59 3.45 7.12
N ALA A 279 13.20 3.30 8.30
CA ALA A 279 14.00 2.10 8.63
C ALA A 279 13.20 0.77 8.62
N GLU A 280 11.87 0.84 8.68
CA GLU A 280 10.91 -0.27 8.47
C GLU A 280 10.42 -0.36 7.00
N ILE A 281 10.91 0.53 6.12
CA ILE A 281 10.68 0.62 4.66
C ILE A 281 11.97 1.15 4.00
N LEU A 282 13.09 0.43 4.11
CA LEU A 282 14.36 0.80 3.46
C LEU A 282 14.93 -0.43 2.73
N GLU A 283 15.01 -0.33 1.41
CA GLU A 283 15.55 -1.36 0.52
C GLU A 283 16.66 -0.78 -0.37
N TYR A 284 17.86 -1.39 -0.41
CA TYR A 284 18.86 -1.18 -1.47
C TYR A 284 19.68 -2.48 -1.78
N TYR A 285 20.31 -2.47 -2.96
CA TYR A 285 20.62 -3.50 -3.95
C TYR A 285 21.67 -4.56 -3.60
N ALA A 286 21.47 -5.76 -4.15
CA ALA A 286 22.56 -6.62 -4.62
C ALA A 286 22.57 -6.62 -6.16
N LYS A 287 23.75 -6.40 -6.74
CA LYS A 287 24.04 -6.69 -8.15
C LYS A 287 23.79 -8.17 -8.43
N GLU A 288 23.22 -8.48 -9.57
CA GLU A 288 23.17 -9.84 -10.12
C GLU A 288 24.59 -10.34 -10.41
N SER A 289 25.16 -11.08 -9.45
CA SER A 289 25.91 -12.31 -9.67
C SER A 289 26.56 -12.73 -8.36
N GLU A 290 25.91 -13.61 -7.60
CA GLU A 290 26.52 -14.73 -6.86
C GLU A 290 25.45 -15.43 -6.00
N THR A 291 25.44 -16.76 -6.08
CA THR A 291 24.59 -17.67 -5.29
C THR A 291 24.93 -17.62 -3.78
N PRO A 292 24.02 -18.06 -2.90
CA PRO A 292 23.84 -17.47 -1.58
C PRO A 292 24.62 -18.15 -0.45
N PHE A 293 24.89 -17.38 0.60
CA PHE A 293 25.26 -17.77 1.98
C PHE A 293 26.44 -18.73 2.16
N THR A 294 27.63 -18.17 2.43
CA THR A 294 28.59 -18.83 3.33
C THR A 294 28.32 -18.40 4.78
N ASN A 295 28.42 -19.37 5.70
CA ASN A 295 28.14 -19.26 7.13
C ASN A 295 29.06 -18.29 7.90
N GLN A 296 28.96 -16.98 7.66
CA GLN A 296 29.64 -15.98 8.49
C GLN A 296 28.67 -14.88 8.93
N ARG A 297 28.43 -14.82 10.25
CA ARG A 297 27.73 -13.73 10.93
C ARG A 297 28.39 -12.38 10.60
N PRO A 298 27.67 -11.38 10.10
CA PRO A 298 28.16 -10.01 10.08
C PRO A 298 28.16 -9.47 11.52
N THR A 299 29.31 -8.98 11.96
CA THR A 299 29.47 -8.27 13.22
C THR A 299 28.73 -6.93 13.14
N SER A 300 27.67 -6.78 13.93
CA SER A 300 26.88 -5.55 14.05
C SER A 300 27.74 -4.43 14.65
N LYS A 301 27.94 -3.32 13.92
CA LYS A 301 28.27 -2.03 14.52
C LYS A 301 26.97 -1.29 14.80
N LEU A 302 26.68 -1.11 16.09
CA LEU A 302 25.63 -0.23 16.60
C LEU A 302 25.82 1.18 16.01
N LEU A 303 24.77 1.72 15.38
CA LEU A 303 24.64 3.15 15.11
C LEU A 303 23.58 3.70 16.05
N GLU A 304 24.01 4.56 16.96
CA GLU A 304 23.18 5.25 17.93
C GLU A 304 22.21 6.22 17.23
N THR A 305 20.94 6.14 17.64
CA THR A 305 19.82 6.94 17.16
C THR A 305 19.87 8.38 17.66
N ASN A 306 19.70 9.34 16.76
CA ASN A 306 19.10 10.64 17.08
C ASN A 306 18.17 11.10 15.94
N ASN A 307 16.95 11.47 16.32
CA ASN A 307 15.80 11.78 15.47
C ASN A 307 15.96 13.04 14.60
N ALA A 308 15.56 12.96 13.32
CA ALA A 308 14.80 13.98 12.58
C ALA A 308 14.54 13.51 11.14
N TYR A 309 13.38 13.90 10.59
CA TYR A 309 12.91 13.74 9.20
C TYR A 309 14.01 13.54 8.14
N TYR A 310 14.08 12.36 7.51
CA TYR A 310 15.03 12.07 6.45
C TYR A 310 14.42 12.34 5.06
N VAL A 311 14.35 13.61 4.69
CA VAL A 311 14.62 13.95 3.28
C VAL A 311 16.10 13.67 3.09
N GLN A 312 16.52 12.97 2.04
CA GLN A 312 17.96 12.76 1.75
C GLN A 312 18.72 14.06 2.04
N PRO A 313 19.69 14.09 2.98
CA PRO A 313 20.42 15.31 3.35
C PRO A 313 21.03 15.98 2.12
N SER A 314 21.45 15.20 1.13
CA SER A 314 21.91 15.71 -0.16
C SER A 314 20.84 16.46 -0.95
N VAL A 315 19.57 16.05 -0.91
CA VAL A 315 18.46 16.72 -1.62
C VAL A 315 18.02 17.98 -0.86
N ARG A 316 17.93 17.93 0.46
CA ARG A 316 17.54 19.10 1.27
C ARG A 316 18.61 20.19 1.24
N GLN A 317 19.87 19.80 1.37
CA GLN A 317 21.02 20.71 1.26
C GLN A 317 21.18 21.24 -0.18
N TYR A 318 20.93 20.43 -1.21
CA TYR A 318 20.88 20.89 -2.61
C TYR A 318 19.73 21.88 -2.88
N LEU A 319 18.57 21.71 -2.26
CA LEU A 319 17.44 22.64 -2.36
C LEU A 319 17.68 23.96 -1.61
N ASP A 320 18.40 23.90 -0.48
CA ASP A 320 18.79 25.08 0.32
C ASP A 320 19.97 25.86 -0.31
N ASP A 321 20.85 25.18 -1.06
CA ASP A 321 22.02 25.76 -1.74
C ASP A 321 21.73 26.24 -3.18
N LEU A 322 20.53 26.01 -3.71
CA LEU A 322 20.14 26.50 -5.04
C LEU A 322 19.87 28.01 -4.97
N GLU A 323 20.75 28.82 -5.56
CA GLU A 323 20.44 30.23 -5.84
C GLU A 323 19.33 30.28 -6.91
N TRP A 324 18.09 30.43 -6.45
CA TRP A 324 16.92 30.57 -7.31
C TRP A 324 17.04 31.87 -8.11
N ASP A 325 17.18 31.75 -9.44
CA ASP A 325 16.96 32.88 -10.34
C ASP A 325 15.48 33.25 -10.23
N ILE A 326 15.18 34.40 -9.59
CA ILE A 326 13.87 34.84 -9.06
C ILE A 326 12.79 34.99 -10.18
N ASN A 327 13.14 34.70 -11.43
CA ASN A 327 12.28 34.86 -12.59
C ASN A 327 11.47 33.60 -12.97
N ASP A 328 11.81 32.40 -12.44
CA ASP A 328 11.04 31.17 -12.65
C ASP A 328 10.41 30.68 -11.33
N LEU A 329 9.13 31.00 -11.11
CA LEU A 329 8.38 30.44 -9.99
C LEU A 329 8.26 28.91 -10.13
N PRO A 330 8.39 28.13 -9.04
CA PRO A 330 8.31 26.67 -9.10
C PRO A 330 6.98 26.22 -9.69
N THR A 331 7.06 25.33 -10.67
CA THR A 331 5.89 24.90 -11.43
C THR A 331 5.33 23.61 -10.84
N GLN A 332 4.28 23.73 -10.04
CA GLN A 332 3.60 22.57 -9.45
C GLN A 332 2.86 21.78 -10.52
N LEU A 333 3.26 20.52 -10.71
CA LEU A 333 2.67 19.61 -11.69
C LEU A 333 2.22 18.30 -11.05
N LEU A 334 1.11 17.78 -11.57
CA LEU A 334 0.58 16.47 -11.21
C LEU A 334 0.90 15.45 -12.29
N GLU A 335 1.53 14.36 -11.89
CA GLU A 335 1.70 13.15 -12.70
C GLU A 335 0.75 12.07 -12.22
N ILE A 336 -0.20 11.66 -13.07
CA ILE A 336 -1.03 10.47 -12.85
C ILE A 336 -0.37 9.28 -13.54
N PHE A 337 0.00 8.26 -12.77
CA PHE A 337 0.69 7.07 -13.26
C PHE A 337 -0.29 6.00 -13.73
N SER A 338 -1.28 5.68 -12.90
CA SER A 338 -2.27 4.64 -13.18
C SER A 338 -3.56 4.87 -12.41
N ILE A 339 -4.62 4.21 -12.89
CA ILE A 339 -5.90 4.08 -12.19
C ILE A 339 -6.23 2.60 -12.14
N SER A 340 -6.31 2.02 -10.94
CA SER A 340 -6.77 0.64 -10.77
C SER A 340 -8.19 0.57 -10.27
N VAL A 341 -9.00 -0.33 -10.81
CA VAL A 341 -10.42 -0.48 -10.47
C VAL A 341 -10.66 -1.91 -9.99
N CYS A 342 -11.42 -2.03 -8.90
CA CYS A 342 -11.73 -3.32 -8.28
C CYS A 342 -13.22 -3.34 -7.88
N ALA A 343 -13.88 -4.49 -8.05
CA ALA A 343 -15.25 -4.71 -7.61
C ALA A 343 -15.28 -5.58 -6.35
N TYR A 344 -16.15 -5.27 -5.39
CA TYR A 344 -16.19 -5.95 -4.08
C TYR A 344 -16.65 -7.41 -4.15
N ASP A 345 -17.42 -7.76 -5.17
CA ASP A 345 -18.00 -9.10 -5.36
C ASP A 345 -17.10 -10.05 -6.16
N GLN A 346 -15.91 -9.60 -6.57
CA GLN A 346 -15.00 -10.41 -7.39
C GLN A 346 -14.25 -11.52 -6.63
N GLY A 347 -14.46 -11.70 -5.32
CA GLY A 347 -13.87 -12.78 -4.51
C GLY A 347 -14.23 -14.22 -4.93
N SER A 348 -14.75 -14.42 -6.15
CA SER A 348 -15.07 -15.72 -6.73
C SER A 348 -15.03 -15.77 -8.26
N CYS A 349 -14.52 -14.73 -8.96
CA CYS A 349 -14.41 -14.79 -10.40
C CYS A 349 -13.21 -15.66 -10.81
N PRO A 350 -13.40 -16.77 -11.55
CA PRO A 350 -12.29 -17.54 -12.07
C PRO A 350 -11.43 -16.66 -12.97
N GLU A 351 -10.11 -16.85 -12.86
CA GLU A 351 -9.08 -16.18 -13.66
C GLU A 351 -9.53 -15.98 -15.12
N GLY A 352 -9.45 -14.73 -15.60
CA GLY A 352 -9.59 -14.43 -17.02
C GLY A 352 -10.96 -13.94 -17.52
N LYS A 353 -11.96 -13.71 -16.66
CA LYS A 353 -13.15 -12.94 -17.10
C LYS A 353 -12.82 -11.45 -17.14
N ALA A 354 -12.73 -10.91 -18.37
CA ALA A 354 -12.55 -9.49 -18.61
C ALA A 354 -13.61 -8.66 -17.86
N PHE A 355 -13.15 -7.77 -16.98
CA PHE A 355 -13.98 -6.80 -16.30
C PHE A 355 -14.29 -5.67 -17.28
N SER A 356 -15.56 -5.49 -17.63
CA SER A 356 -15.98 -4.41 -18.54
C SER A 356 -16.43 -3.22 -17.72
N LEU A 357 -15.73 -2.11 -17.92
CA LEU A 357 -15.92 -0.85 -17.22
C LEU A 357 -16.54 0.18 -18.17
N LYS A 358 -17.54 0.90 -17.69
CA LYS A 358 -18.22 2.01 -18.38
C LYS A 358 -18.13 3.28 -17.55
N GLY A 359 -18.19 4.44 -18.21
CA GLY A 359 -18.15 5.74 -17.59
C GLY A 359 -16.84 6.49 -17.80
N LYS A 360 -16.54 7.43 -16.91
CA LYS A 360 -15.55 8.49 -17.12
C LYS A 360 -14.70 8.74 -15.89
N VAL A 361 -13.42 9.06 -16.10
CA VAL A 361 -12.57 9.70 -15.11
C VAL A 361 -12.15 11.06 -15.64
N LYS A 362 -12.37 12.09 -14.83
CA LYS A 362 -12.00 13.47 -15.14
C LYS A 362 -10.89 13.89 -14.19
N CYS A 363 -9.91 14.62 -14.70
CA CYS A 363 -9.00 15.38 -13.87
C CYS A 363 -9.16 16.86 -14.19
N TYR A 364 -9.14 17.71 -13.16
CA TYR A 364 -9.25 19.14 -13.32
C TYR A 364 -8.15 19.87 -12.58
N ASP A 365 -7.78 21.01 -13.16
CA ASP A 365 -6.76 21.92 -12.67
C ASP A 365 -7.20 23.38 -12.89
N CYS A 366 -6.33 24.34 -12.62
CA CYS A 366 -6.64 25.76 -12.88
C CYS A 366 -6.86 26.09 -14.37
N ARG A 367 -6.46 25.20 -15.29
CA ARG A 367 -6.55 25.36 -16.74
C ARG A 367 -7.77 24.66 -17.33
N GLY A 368 -8.61 24.00 -16.52
CA GLY A 368 -9.85 23.37 -16.96
C GLY A 368 -10.00 21.91 -16.55
N ARG A 369 -10.88 21.18 -17.25
CA ARG A 369 -11.20 19.77 -16.96
C ARG A 369 -10.89 18.92 -18.18
N LEU A 370 -10.20 17.80 -17.99
CA LEU A 370 -9.90 16.82 -19.02
C LEU A 370 -10.43 15.45 -18.64
N PHE A 371 -10.87 14.69 -19.64
CA PHE A 371 -11.17 13.27 -19.47
C PHE A 371 -9.87 12.50 -19.60
N ILE A 372 -9.49 11.79 -18.53
CA ILE A 372 -8.34 10.88 -18.52
C ILE A 372 -8.77 9.43 -18.72
N PHE A 373 -10.08 9.18 -18.71
CA PHE A 373 -10.74 7.95 -19.14
C PHE A 373 -12.16 8.30 -19.62
N ASP A 374 -12.56 7.81 -20.80
CA ASP A 374 -13.93 7.88 -21.30
C ASP A 374 -14.24 6.61 -22.10
N SER A 375 -15.15 5.81 -21.58
CA SER A 375 -15.59 4.53 -22.19
C SER A 375 -17.05 4.58 -22.63
N ASP A 376 -17.70 5.75 -22.53
CA ASP A 376 -19.07 5.92 -23.02
C ASP A 376 -19.13 5.94 -24.56
N THR A 377 -17.99 6.22 -25.22
CA THR A 377 -17.87 6.28 -26.68
C THR A 377 -17.47 4.96 -27.32
N GLU A 378 -16.66 4.15 -26.64
CA GLU A 378 -16.23 2.82 -27.09
C GLU A 378 -16.14 1.91 -25.86
N GLY A 379 -16.94 0.85 -25.78
CA GLY A 379 -16.93 -0.05 -24.64
C GLY A 379 -15.56 -0.70 -24.47
N VAL A 380 -14.82 -0.33 -23.41
CA VAL A 380 -13.48 -0.88 -23.16
C VAL A 380 -13.60 -2.13 -22.29
N SER A 381 -13.16 -3.26 -22.82
CA SER A 381 -12.83 -4.44 -22.02
C SER A 381 -11.40 -4.26 -21.51
N SER A 382 -11.21 -4.06 -20.20
CA SER A 382 -9.87 -4.15 -19.61
C SER A 382 -9.60 -5.61 -19.26
N SER A 383 -8.49 -6.16 -19.76
CA SER A 383 -8.05 -7.52 -19.40
C SER A 383 -7.33 -7.54 -18.04
N GLY A 384 -7.32 -6.42 -17.32
CA GLY A 384 -6.68 -6.30 -16.01
C GLY A 384 -7.27 -5.17 -15.18
N ASP A 385 -6.84 -5.11 -13.93
CA ASP A 385 -7.35 -4.18 -12.92
C ASP A 385 -6.97 -2.72 -13.20
N ILE A 386 -6.06 -2.44 -14.15
CA ILE A 386 -5.62 -1.09 -14.49
C ILE A 386 -6.40 -0.58 -15.71
N VAL A 387 -6.99 0.59 -15.55
CA VAL A 387 -7.72 1.30 -16.58
C VAL A 387 -6.74 1.95 -17.56
N LYS A 388 -6.92 1.70 -18.86
CA LYS A 388 -6.19 2.38 -19.92
C LYS A 388 -6.60 3.85 -19.95
N LEU A 389 -5.64 4.74 -19.67
CA LEU A 389 -5.87 6.18 -19.72
C LEU A 389 -6.09 6.64 -21.17
N VAL A 390 -6.82 7.74 -21.35
CA VAL A 390 -7.04 8.36 -22.67
C VAL A 390 -5.69 8.70 -23.30
N PRO A 391 -5.46 8.29 -24.57
CA PRO A 391 -4.27 8.66 -25.32
C PRO A 391 -4.07 10.16 -25.38
N ASP A 392 -2.85 10.60 -25.07
CA ASP A 392 -2.34 11.94 -25.33
C ASP A 392 -3.25 13.11 -24.89
N LEU A 393 -3.23 13.40 -23.58
CA LEU A 393 -3.89 14.59 -23.03
C LEU A 393 -3.31 15.92 -23.57
N GLY A 394 -2.18 15.88 -24.31
CA GLY A 394 -1.51 17.04 -24.88
C GLY A 394 -0.94 18.05 -23.87
N ARG A 395 -1.18 17.86 -22.57
CA ARG A 395 -0.74 18.74 -21.48
C ARG A 395 -0.66 18.00 -20.15
N GLY A 396 0.21 18.45 -19.25
CA GLY A 396 0.14 18.09 -17.84
C GLY A 396 -0.85 18.95 -17.04
N PHE A 397 -1.11 18.52 -15.81
CA PHE A 397 -2.02 19.20 -14.87
C PHE A 397 -1.24 20.15 -13.97
N VAL A 398 -1.70 21.39 -13.84
CA VAL A 398 -0.96 22.49 -13.21
C VAL A 398 -1.66 23.04 -11.97
N GLY A 399 -0.86 23.31 -10.95
CA GLY A 399 -1.23 24.25 -9.90
C GLY A 399 -1.89 23.62 -8.68
N SER A 400 -2.54 24.49 -7.91
CA SER A 400 -2.85 24.23 -6.51
C SER A 400 -4.28 23.79 -6.21
N HIS A 401 -5.08 23.64 -7.27
CA HIS A 401 -6.46 23.20 -7.24
C HIS A 401 -6.57 22.01 -8.18
N LEU A 402 -6.16 20.86 -7.69
CA LEU A 402 -6.20 19.61 -8.43
C LEU A 402 -7.35 18.77 -7.92
N GLY A 403 -8.06 18.12 -8.83
CA GLY A 403 -9.01 17.09 -8.42
C GLY A 403 -9.25 16.05 -9.50
N ILE A 404 -9.51 14.83 -9.04
CA ILE A 404 -9.78 13.67 -9.87
C ILE A 404 -11.18 13.21 -9.51
N ILE A 405 -12.05 13.10 -10.50
CA ILE A 405 -13.46 12.71 -10.34
C ILE A 405 -13.67 11.42 -11.11
N THR A 406 -14.25 10.42 -10.46
CA THR A 406 -14.60 9.14 -11.08
C THR A 406 -16.12 9.01 -11.15
N ASN A 407 -16.60 8.44 -12.25
CA ASN A 407 -17.96 7.95 -12.41
C ASN A 407 -17.89 6.69 -13.27
N LEU A 408 -17.75 5.56 -12.61
CA LEU A 408 -17.44 4.27 -13.19
C LEU A 408 -18.48 3.23 -12.78
N LYS A 409 -18.93 2.45 -13.75
CA LYS A 409 -19.90 1.37 -13.59
C LYS A 409 -19.42 0.12 -14.29
N ASP A 410 -19.84 -1.04 -13.84
CA ASP A 410 -19.60 -2.27 -14.59
C ASP A 410 -20.62 -2.46 -15.73
N ASN A 411 -20.51 -3.57 -16.46
CA ASN A 411 -21.43 -3.94 -17.54
C ASN A 411 -22.88 -4.20 -17.09
N GLN A 412 -23.11 -4.47 -15.80
CA GLN A 412 -24.44 -4.62 -15.22
C GLN A 412 -25.04 -3.26 -14.79
N GLY A 413 -24.28 -2.17 -14.95
CA GLY A 413 -24.67 -0.84 -14.54
C GLY A 413 -24.50 -0.58 -13.04
N ARG A 414 -23.83 -1.49 -12.32
CA ARG A 414 -23.55 -1.31 -10.89
C ARG A 414 -22.45 -0.28 -10.72
N GLU A 415 -22.62 0.60 -9.75
CA GLU A 415 -21.64 1.63 -9.46
C GLU A 415 -20.38 1.02 -8.85
N ILE A 416 -19.26 1.21 -9.53
CA ILE A 416 -17.94 0.77 -9.08
C ILE A 416 -17.18 1.91 -8.42
N SER A 417 -17.27 3.12 -8.94
CA SER A 417 -16.64 4.29 -8.32
C SER A 417 -17.39 5.57 -8.67
N PHE A 418 -17.82 6.33 -7.67
CA PHE A 418 -18.50 7.60 -7.86
C PHE A 418 -18.10 8.58 -6.77
N GLY A 419 -17.23 9.52 -7.09
CA GLY A 419 -16.73 10.50 -6.12
C GLY A 419 -15.56 11.31 -6.67
N SER A 420 -14.80 11.95 -5.78
CA SER A 420 -13.66 12.75 -6.21
C SER A 420 -12.59 12.92 -5.15
N ALA A 421 -11.32 12.78 -5.52
CA ALA A 421 -10.19 13.19 -4.67
C ALA A 421 -9.80 14.63 -5.02
N THR A 422 -9.75 15.54 -4.04
CA THR A 422 -9.49 16.98 -4.30
C THR A 422 -8.43 17.57 -3.38
N TYR A 423 -7.61 18.49 -3.91
CA TYR A 423 -6.49 19.10 -3.21
C TYR A 423 -6.59 20.62 -3.24
N CYS A 424 -6.40 21.25 -2.09
CA CYS A 424 -6.26 22.70 -1.95
C CYS A 424 -4.89 23.07 -1.38
N LEU A 425 -4.45 24.31 -1.63
CA LEU A 425 -3.16 24.86 -1.20
C LEU A 425 -2.77 24.53 0.25
N HIS A 426 -3.72 24.60 1.17
CA HIS A 426 -3.43 24.47 2.61
C HIS A 426 -3.18 23.01 3.02
N ASN A 427 -3.74 22.05 2.28
CA ASN A 427 -3.59 20.64 2.59
C ASN A 427 -2.43 20.00 1.82
N ILE A 428 -2.03 20.58 0.68
CA ILE A 428 -1.12 19.94 -0.29
C ILE A 428 0.35 19.95 0.13
N GLU A 429 0.79 20.88 0.98
CA GLU A 429 2.21 21.05 1.32
C GLU A 429 2.83 19.77 1.90
N GLY A 430 2.10 19.06 2.75
CA GLY A 430 2.55 17.78 3.31
C GLY A 430 2.56 16.60 2.33
N TRP A 431 1.96 16.75 1.15
CA TRP A 431 1.77 15.72 0.12
C TRP A 431 2.61 15.93 -1.14
N ARG A 432 3.25 17.10 -1.28
CA ARG A 432 4.16 17.34 -2.39
C ARG A 432 5.30 16.33 -2.38
N ASP A 433 5.71 15.96 -3.58
CA ASP A 433 6.86 15.09 -3.85
C ASP A 433 6.73 13.71 -3.22
N LYS A 434 5.51 13.31 -2.88
CA LYS A 434 5.17 11.99 -2.35
C LYS A 434 4.29 11.27 -3.36
N ARG A 435 4.48 9.95 -3.41
CA ARG A 435 3.60 9.05 -4.14
C ARG A 435 2.30 8.89 -3.37
N ILE A 436 1.20 9.20 -4.03
CA ILE A 436 -0.14 9.21 -3.45
C ILE A 436 -1.00 8.20 -4.18
N CYS A 437 -1.77 7.45 -3.41
CA CYS A 437 -2.84 6.58 -3.90
C CYS A 437 -4.15 7.09 -3.29
N SER A 438 -5.02 7.68 -4.10
CA SER A 438 -6.35 8.11 -3.64
C SER A 438 -7.40 7.09 -4.03
N VAL A 439 -8.13 6.57 -3.04
CA VAL A 439 -9.20 5.58 -3.26
C VAL A 439 -10.56 6.27 -3.31
N ILE A 440 -11.19 6.27 -4.48
CA ILE A 440 -12.53 6.81 -4.72
C ILE A 440 -13.50 5.65 -4.87
N ARG A 441 -14.47 5.55 -3.96
CA ARG A 441 -15.34 4.37 -3.85
C ARG A 441 -16.62 4.51 -4.63
N GLY A 442 -17.22 3.36 -4.90
CA GLY A 442 -18.62 3.24 -5.29
C GLY A 442 -19.29 2.18 -4.43
N GLN A 443 -20.57 1.95 -4.67
CA GLN A 443 -21.36 0.97 -3.93
C GLN A 443 -20.84 -0.47 -4.07
N ASN A 444 -20.29 -0.83 -5.22
CA ASN A 444 -19.91 -2.21 -5.57
C ASN A 444 -18.43 -2.35 -5.90
N GLY A 445 -17.61 -1.34 -5.59
CA GLY A 445 -16.17 -1.39 -5.85
C GLY A 445 -15.45 -0.09 -5.50
N PHE A 446 -14.28 0.10 -6.08
CA PHE A 446 -13.53 1.34 -5.99
C PHE A 446 -12.61 1.57 -7.19
N ALA A 447 -12.15 2.81 -7.33
CA ALA A 447 -11.02 3.20 -8.17
C ALA A 447 -9.91 3.75 -7.28
N ALA A 448 -8.70 3.21 -7.38
CA ALA A 448 -7.51 3.73 -6.75
C ALA A 448 -6.67 4.46 -7.81
N VAL A 449 -6.38 5.73 -7.57
CA VAL A 449 -5.64 6.59 -8.50
C VAL A 449 -4.26 6.85 -7.93
N HIS A 450 -3.23 6.48 -8.67
CA HIS A 450 -1.83 6.59 -8.27
C HIS A 450 -1.17 7.76 -8.98
N TYR A 451 -0.69 8.73 -8.21
CA TYR A 451 -0.14 9.96 -8.76
C TYR A 451 0.86 10.61 -7.80
N THR A 452 1.60 11.61 -8.29
CA THR A 452 2.47 12.48 -7.48
C THR A 452 2.20 13.92 -7.84
N ILE A 453 2.15 14.79 -6.83
CA ILE A 453 2.10 16.24 -7.00
C ILE A 453 3.51 16.77 -6.75
N PHE A 454 4.20 17.18 -7.80
CA PHE A 454 5.53 17.74 -7.68
C PHE A 454 5.46 19.19 -7.20
N SER A 455 6.31 19.55 -6.23
CA SER A 455 6.51 20.92 -5.77
C SER A 455 7.08 21.80 -6.87
N ASP A 456 7.98 21.23 -7.67
CA ASP A 456 8.56 21.85 -8.84
C ASP A 456 8.91 20.80 -9.91
N ALA A 457 8.36 20.97 -11.11
CA ALA A 457 8.49 20.03 -12.21
C ALA A 457 8.36 20.71 -13.56
N VAL A 458 8.90 20.04 -14.58
CA VAL A 458 8.77 20.39 -16.00
C VAL A 458 8.00 19.30 -16.72
N LEU A 459 7.40 19.59 -17.87
CA LEU A 459 6.83 18.53 -18.70
C LEU A 459 7.89 17.97 -19.64
N ALA A 460 7.90 16.64 -19.79
CA ALA A 460 8.62 15.95 -20.86
C ALA A 460 7.62 15.41 -21.86
N LYS A 461 7.74 15.83 -23.12
CA LYS A 461 7.02 15.26 -24.25
C LYS A 461 7.90 14.23 -24.94
N LEU A 462 7.36 13.03 -25.09
CA LEU A 462 8.03 11.84 -25.55
C LEU A 462 7.44 11.38 -26.88
N SER A 463 8.29 11.04 -27.84
CA SER A 463 7.88 10.32 -29.04
C SER A 463 8.87 9.22 -29.41
N PHE A 464 8.35 8.14 -29.99
CA PHE A 464 9.14 7.01 -30.44
C PHE A 464 8.81 6.68 -31.90
N GLU A 465 9.83 6.33 -32.68
CA GLU A 465 9.72 5.92 -34.08
C GLU A 465 10.52 4.64 -34.28
N VAL A 466 9.97 3.71 -35.08
CA VAL A 466 10.69 2.50 -35.52
C VAL A 466 11.05 2.67 -36.99
N GLY A 467 12.32 2.50 -37.31
CA GLY A 467 12.84 2.43 -38.68
C GLY A 467 13.23 1.00 -39.04
N TYR A 468 13.05 0.63 -40.31
CA TYR A 468 13.56 -0.60 -40.90
C TYR A 468 14.58 -0.25 -41.98
N ASP A 469 15.72 -0.94 -41.97
CA ASP A 469 16.80 -0.85 -42.96
C ASP A 469 17.23 0.59 -43.32
N PHE A 470 18.07 1.18 -42.47
CA PHE A 470 18.61 2.54 -42.65
C PHE A 470 19.46 2.72 -43.92
N GLU A 471 19.78 1.63 -44.64
CA GLU A 471 20.66 1.66 -45.81
C GLU A 471 19.93 1.59 -47.15
N SER A 472 18.73 0.99 -47.23
CA SER A 472 18.07 0.71 -48.53
C SER A 472 16.99 1.70 -48.95
N GLY A 473 16.50 2.57 -48.06
CA GLY A 473 15.55 3.64 -48.40
C GLY A 473 14.15 3.18 -48.87
N ASP A 474 13.88 1.87 -48.88
CA ASP A 474 12.58 1.31 -49.26
C ASP A 474 11.61 1.34 -48.07
N SER A 475 10.50 2.06 -48.25
CA SER A 475 9.45 2.21 -47.24
C SER A 475 8.65 0.92 -47.09
N THR A 476 9.03 0.09 -46.12
CA THR A 476 8.25 -1.10 -45.74
C THR A 476 7.63 -0.92 -44.36
N SER A 477 6.37 -1.36 -44.20
CA SER A 477 5.68 -1.31 -42.91
C SER A 477 6.28 -2.34 -41.94
N CYS A 478 6.18 -2.05 -40.65
CA CYS A 478 6.60 -2.99 -39.60
C CYS A 478 5.55 -3.12 -38.51
N ASN A 479 5.39 -4.33 -38.00
CA ASN A 479 4.53 -4.61 -36.86
C ASN A 479 5.32 -4.42 -35.57
N VAL A 480 4.74 -3.68 -34.63
CA VAL A 480 5.39 -3.32 -33.37
C VAL A 480 4.52 -3.71 -32.18
N HIS A 481 5.13 -4.43 -31.24
CA HIS A 481 4.53 -4.74 -29.94
C HIS A 481 5.58 -4.68 -28.82
N GLY A 482 5.17 -4.78 -27.56
CA GLY A 482 6.06 -4.67 -26.41
C GLY A 482 5.59 -3.61 -25.41
N SER A 483 6.53 -3.02 -24.66
CA SER A 483 6.21 -2.00 -23.65
C SER A 483 7.23 -0.85 -23.60
N ILE A 484 6.73 0.33 -23.25
CA ILE A 484 7.51 1.55 -22.99
C ILE A 484 7.04 2.12 -21.66
N ASN A 485 7.94 2.19 -20.69
CA ASN A 485 7.64 2.64 -19.34
C ASN A 485 8.58 3.76 -18.91
N THR A 486 8.07 4.68 -18.10
CA THR A 486 8.85 5.76 -17.51
C THR A 486 8.66 5.85 -16.01
N TRP A 487 9.71 6.31 -15.33
CA TRP A 487 9.71 6.58 -13.89
C TRP A 487 10.81 7.59 -13.54
N TYR A 488 10.92 7.94 -12.26
CA TYR A 488 11.84 9.00 -11.83
C TYR A 488 12.94 8.48 -10.91
N SER A 489 14.18 8.91 -11.11
CA SER A 489 15.34 8.39 -10.34
C SER A 489 15.27 8.67 -8.83
N ASN A 490 14.56 9.72 -8.42
CA ASN A 490 14.41 10.17 -7.04
C ASN A 490 13.31 9.42 -6.28
N PHE A 491 12.61 8.46 -6.90
CA PHE A 491 11.63 7.60 -6.23
C PHE A 491 12.04 6.14 -6.31
N ASN A 492 11.68 5.36 -5.29
CA ASN A 492 11.94 3.93 -5.25
C ASN A 492 10.84 3.13 -5.98
N TYR A 493 11.23 2.34 -6.99
CA TYR A 493 10.36 1.43 -7.74
C TYR A 493 10.74 -0.05 -7.54
N SER A 494 11.24 -0.43 -6.37
CA SER A 494 11.65 -1.81 -6.07
C SER A 494 10.47 -2.78 -6.00
N THR A 495 9.38 -2.37 -5.34
CA THR A 495 8.23 -3.25 -5.09
C THR A 495 7.40 -3.50 -6.34
N HIS A 496 6.79 -4.70 -6.44
CA HIS A 496 5.87 -5.02 -7.53
C HIS A 496 4.75 -3.99 -7.64
N TYR A 497 4.17 -3.59 -6.49
CA TYR A 497 3.17 -2.51 -6.43
C TYR A 497 3.70 -1.20 -7.04
N SER A 498 4.92 -0.79 -6.69
CA SER A 498 5.51 0.45 -7.23
C SER A 498 5.74 0.36 -8.73
N LYS A 499 6.23 -0.78 -9.22
CA LYS A 499 6.43 -1.01 -10.65
C LYS A 499 5.12 -1.02 -11.42
N LYS A 500 4.10 -1.67 -10.88
CA LYS A 500 2.78 -1.84 -11.48
C LYS A 500 1.98 -0.53 -11.50
N PHE A 501 2.03 0.26 -10.43
CA PHE A 501 1.10 1.39 -10.27
C PHE A 501 1.72 2.78 -10.30
N TYR A 502 3.01 2.93 -10.00
CA TYR A 502 3.68 4.25 -9.99
C TYR A 502 4.63 4.45 -11.17
N ARG A 503 4.70 3.51 -12.12
CA ARG A 503 5.37 3.75 -13.41
C ARG A 503 4.34 4.22 -14.41
N SER A 504 4.72 5.19 -15.23
CA SER A 504 3.88 5.61 -16.35
C SER A 504 4.15 4.70 -17.53
N THR A 505 3.18 3.85 -17.86
CA THR A 505 3.22 3.01 -19.05
C THR A 505 2.74 3.82 -20.24
N LEU A 506 3.64 4.12 -21.16
CA LEU A 506 3.37 4.96 -22.33
C LEU A 506 2.87 4.12 -23.50
N PHE A 507 3.34 2.88 -23.64
CA PHE A 507 2.90 1.94 -24.65
C PHE A 507 2.93 0.53 -24.07
N GLU A 508 1.90 -0.26 -24.34
CA GLU A 508 1.87 -1.68 -24.00
C GLU A 508 0.97 -2.42 -24.98
N LYS A 509 1.54 -3.35 -25.73
CA LYS A 509 0.84 -4.20 -26.71
C LYS A 509 1.42 -5.60 -26.68
N GLN A 510 0.54 -6.59 -26.68
CA GLN A 510 0.91 -7.99 -26.88
C GLN A 510 1.09 -8.30 -28.36
N GLU A 511 1.69 -9.44 -28.69
CA GLU A 511 1.94 -9.85 -30.09
C GLU A 511 0.64 -9.94 -30.90
N CYS A 512 -0.47 -10.37 -30.29
CA CYS A 512 -1.79 -10.40 -30.94
C CYS A 512 -2.39 -9.01 -31.23
N ASP A 513 -1.92 -7.98 -30.52
CA ASP A 513 -2.38 -6.60 -30.64
C ASP A 513 -1.31 -5.69 -31.27
N ALA A 514 -0.35 -6.28 -31.99
CA ALA A 514 0.73 -5.54 -32.63
C ALA A 514 0.18 -4.44 -33.55
N VAL A 515 0.85 -3.29 -33.53
CA VAL A 515 0.47 -2.14 -34.36
C VAL A 515 1.33 -2.15 -35.61
N GLU A 516 0.68 -2.12 -36.78
CA GLU A 516 1.38 -1.91 -38.05
C GLU A 516 1.71 -0.42 -38.19
N LEU A 517 2.99 -0.12 -38.38
CA LEU A 517 3.52 1.24 -38.56
C LEU A 517 4.11 1.38 -39.96
N ALA A 518 3.73 2.45 -40.66
CA ALA A 518 4.41 2.86 -41.87
C ALA A 518 5.82 3.40 -41.57
N ALA A 519 6.68 3.48 -42.59
CA ALA A 519 8.02 4.02 -42.44
C ALA A 519 7.97 5.48 -41.91
N GLY A 520 8.63 5.72 -40.77
CA GLY A 520 8.65 7.03 -40.11
C GLY A 520 7.40 7.35 -39.28
N GLU A 521 6.45 6.42 -39.18
CA GLU A 521 5.31 6.57 -38.29
C GLU A 521 5.72 6.42 -36.82
N LYS A 522 5.11 7.24 -35.96
CA LYS A 522 5.37 7.21 -34.51
C LYS A 522 4.59 6.09 -33.85
N ILE A 523 5.20 5.44 -32.86
CA ILE A 523 4.51 4.49 -32.00
C ILE A 523 3.36 5.25 -31.29
N PRO A 524 2.10 4.79 -31.38
CA PRO A 524 0.97 5.45 -30.75
C PRO A 524 1.01 5.25 -29.23
N LEU A 525 1.51 6.26 -28.52
CA LEU A 525 1.58 6.24 -27.06
C LEU A 525 0.19 6.48 -26.45
N SER A 526 -0.16 5.70 -25.43
CA SER A 526 -1.27 5.98 -24.51
C SER A 526 -1.03 7.22 -23.65
N LYS A 527 0.23 7.63 -23.50
CA LYS A 527 0.62 8.86 -22.81
C LYS A 527 1.93 9.37 -23.40
N SER A 528 1.93 10.58 -23.95
CA SER A 528 3.11 11.21 -24.57
C SER A 528 3.74 12.31 -23.71
N VAL A 529 3.03 12.80 -22.69
CA VAL A 529 3.48 13.88 -21.82
C VAL A 529 3.48 13.40 -20.36
N VAL A 530 4.62 13.56 -19.69
CA VAL A 530 4.79 13.25 -18.25
C VAL A 530 5.33 14.46 -17.51
N ALA A 531 4.92 14.67 -16.26
CA ALA A 531 5.56 15.67 -15.39
C ALA A 531 6.84 15.09 -14.78
N VAL A 532 7.94 15.83 -14.77
CA VAL A 532 9.25 15.37 -14.28
C VAL A 532 9.74 16.35 -13.22
N PRO A 533 10.03 15.90 -11.99
CA PRO A 533 10.56 16.78 -10.95
C PRO A 533 11.92 17.34 -11.38
N VAL A 534 12.14 18.65 -11.19
CA VAL A 534 13.39 19.32 -11.63
C VAL A 534 14.63 18.79 -10.92
N TYR A 535 14.45 18.24 -9.72
CA TYR A 535 15.48 17.64 -8.87
C TYR A 535 15.58 16.11 -9.04
N GLY A 536 14.91 15.55 -10.05
CA GLY A 536 14.97 14.13 -10.40
C GLY A 536 15.34 13.94 -11.87
N LEU A 537 15.57 12.68 -12.25
CA LEU A 537 15.84 12.31 -13.64
C LEU A 537 14.69 11.47 -14.16
N LEU A 538 14.29 11.71 -15.42
CA LEU A 538 13.35 10.84 -16.13
C LEU A 538 14.09 9.61 -16.61
N VAL A 539 13.71 8.44 -16.13
CA VAL A 539 14.20 7.15 -16.62
C VAL A 539 13.18 6.58 -17.58
N VAL A 540 13.64 6.20 -18.77
CA VAL A 540 12.81 5.62 -19.83
C VAL A 540 13.34 4.23 -20.15
N GLU A 541 12.46 3.22 -20.13
CA GLU A 541 12.78 1.84 -20.47
C GLU A 541 11.79 1.36 -21.54
N ALA A 542 12.32 0.93 -22.67
CA ALA A 542 11.55 0.38 -23.77
C ALA A 542 12.06 -1.02 -24.12
N ILE A 543 11.12 -1.96 -24.22
CA ILE A 543 11.34 -3.32 -24.71
C ILE A 543 10.33 -3.50 -25.84
N VAL A 544 10.81 -3.30 -27.07
CA VAL A 544 9.98 -3.25 -28.27
C VAL A 544 10.39 -4.36 -29.20
N TYR A 545 9.42 -5.11 -29.71
CA TYR A 545 9.62 -6.13 -30.73
C TYR A 545 9.10 -5.58 -32.06
N ALA A 546 9.99 -5.53 -33.05
CA ALA A 546 9.66 -5.09 -34.40
C ALA A 546 9.71 -6.29 -35.35
N GLN A 547 8.76 -6.36 -36.28
CA GLN A 547 8.66 -7.43 -37.26
C GLN A 547 8.31 -6.90 -38.65
N ASN A 548 9.03 -7.39 -39.66
CA ASN A 548 8.76 -7.14 -41.07
C ASN A 548 8.93 -8.47 -41.83
N GLY A 549 7.83 -9.01 -42.34
CA GLY A 549 7.79 -10.36 -42.91
C GLY A 549 8.29 -11.41 -41.90
N ASN A 550 9.34 -12.13 -42.28
CA ASN A 550 9.97 -13.17 -41.45
C ASN A 550 11.09 -12.63 -40.55
N HIS A 551 11.47 -11.35 -40.67
CA HIS A 551 12.50 -10.75 -39.83
C HIS A 551 11.87 -10.17 -38.57
N ARG A 552 12.31 -10.62 -37.41
CA ARG A 552 11.87 -10.16 -36.08
C ARG A 552 13.08 -9.78 -35.26
N GLU A 553 12.99 -8.66 -34.56
CA GLU A 553 14.05 -8.17 -33.68
C GLU A 553 13.50 -7.61 -32.38
N GLU A 554 14.24 -7.83 -31.29
CA GLU A 554 13.99 -7.24 -29.98
C GLU A 554 14.91 -6.03 -29.77
N LEU A 555 14.32 -4.87 -29.55
CA LEU A 555 15.00 -3.61 -29.29
C LEU A 555 14.81 -3.24 -27.81
N LYS A 556 15.89 -3.39 -27.03
CA LYS A 556 15.97 -2.95 -25.63
C LYS A 556 16.66 -1.61 -25.52
N PHE A 557 16.04 -0.71 -24.77
CA PHE A 557 16.49 0.65 -24.59
C PHE A 557 16.23 1.08 -23.14
N LYS A 558 17.24 1.63 -22.47
CA LYS A 558 17.10 2.21 -21.14
C LYS A 558 18.01 3.42 -21.01
N GLU A 559 17.42 4.59 -20.90
CA GLU A 559 18.15 5.86 -20.82
C GLU A 559 17.59 6.74 -19.70
N THR A 560 18.40 7.69 -19.26
CA THR A 560 18.06 8.63 -18.21
C THR A 560 18.26 10.05 -18.71
N PHE A 561 17.32 10.94 -18.44
CA PHE A 561 17.28 12.30 -18.96
C PHE A 561 17.15 13.30 -17.80
N SER A 562 18.01 14.31 -17.83
CA SER A 562 17.95 15.44 -16.91
C SER A 562 17.02 16.53 -17.49
N PRO A 563 16.18 17.17 -16.66
CA PRO A 563 15.24 18.20 -17.10
C PRO A 563 15.89 19.54 -17.51
N ASP A 564 17.22 19.64 -17.49
CA ASP A 564 18.05 20.81 -17.82
C ASP A 564 18.44 20.94 -19.31
N GLY A 565 18.12 19.94 -20.13
CA GLY A 565 18.62 19.84 -21.49
C GLY A 565 17.77 20.50 -22.59
N ALA A 566 18.39 20.69 -23.76
CA ALA A 566 17.69 20.88 -25.03
C ALA A 566 16.88 19.61 -25.40
N ALA A 567 16.13 19.65 -26.51
CA ALA A 567 15.52 18.44 -27.04
C ALA A 567 16.60 17.36 -27.30
N ILE A 568 16.38 16.16 -26.77
CA ILE A 568 17.35 15.05 -26.88
C ILE A 568 16.74 13.96 -27.75
N ARG A 569 17.44 13.62 -28.83
CA ARG A 569 17.16 12.43 -29.64
C ARG A 569 18.13 11.31 -29.30
N LYS A 570 17.60 10.12 -29.03
CA LYS A 570 18.37 8.89 -28.84
C LYS A 570 17.98 7.86 -29.90
N LEU A 571 18.95 7.12 -30.39
CA LEU A 571 18.76 6.08 -31.38
C LEU A 571 19.39 4.77 -30.89
N ARG A 572 18.61 3.69 -30.95
CA ARG A 572 19.09 2.33 -30.73
C ARG A 572 18.97 1.56 -32.02
N LEU A 573 20.09 1.12 -32.56
CA LEU A 573 20.15 0.29 -33.77
C LEU A 573 20.20 -1.19 -33.39
N GLY A 574 19.37 -1.97 -34.08
CA GLY A 574 19.44 -3.42 -34.21
C GLY A 574 20.12 -3.82 -35.52
N LYS A 575 19.96 -5.08 -35.91
CA LYS A 575 20.48 -5.67 -37.14
C LYS A 575 19.68 -5.24 -38.37
N GLY A 576 18.35 -5.14 -38.23
CA GLY A 576 17.46 -4.74 -39.32
C GLY A 576 16.53 -3.58 -38.95
N PHE A 577 16.38 -3.31 -37.66
CA PHE A 577 15.51 -2.25 -37.16
C PHE A 577 16.28 -1.21 -36.34
N GLY A 578 15.68 -0.04 -36.14
CA GLY A 578 16.13 0.91 -35.13
C GLY A 578 14.96 1.57 -34.43
N LEU A 579 15.15 1.84 -33.14
CA LEU A 579 14.20 2.56 -32.29
C LEU A 579 14.79 3.94 -32.01
N SER A 580 14.12 4.98 -32.47
CA SER A 580 14.47 6.37 -32.14
C SER A 580 13.49 6.93 -31.13
N MET A 581 13.98 7.73 -30.19
CA MET A 581 13.19 8.39 -29.17
C MET A 581 13.60 9.86 -29.09
N ASP A 582 12.60 10.73 -29.01
CA ASP A 582 12.76 12.16 -28.77
C ASP A 582 12.18 12.54 -27.41
N VAL A 583 12.92 13.36 -26.66
CA VAL A 583 12.48 14.01 -25.42
C VAL A 583 12.52 15.51 -25.63
N GLU A 584 11.37 16.16 -25.54
CA GLU A 584 11.22 17.62 -25.59
C GLU A 584 10.77 18.14 -24.21
N TRP A 585 11.55 19.05 -23.63
CA TRP A 585 11.28 19.64 -22.33
C TRP A 585 10.47 20.93 -22.45
N VAL A 586 9.37 21.04 -21.70
CA VAL A 586 8.50 22.22 -21.68
C VAL A 586 8.51 22.83 -20.27
N ARG A 587 9.18 23.98 -20.13
CA ARG A 587 9.32 24.73 -18.87
C ARG A 587 8.23 25.78 -18.68
N HIS A 588 7.94 26.56 -19.72
CA HIS A 588 6.88 27.56 -19.68
C HIS A 588 5.53 26.93 -20.01
N ILE A 589 4.74 26.70 -18.97
CA ILE A 589 3.38 26.19 -19.12
C ILE A 589 2.42 27.37 -18.96
N PRO A 590 1.90 27.92 -20.07
CA PRO A 590 1.00 29.07 -19.98
C PRO A 590 -0.24 28.74 -19.14
N CYS A 591 -0.49 29.54 -18.10
CA CYS A 591 -1.66 29.45 -17.24
C CYS A 591 -2.94 29.98 -17.91
N THR A 592 -2.88 30.44 -19.16
CA THR A 592 -4.07 30.90 -19.88
C THR A 592 -4.97 29.71 -20.25
N PRO A 593 -6.29 29.78 -19.98
CA PRO A 593 -7.23 28.82 -20.53
C PRO A 593 -7.13 28.87 -22.06
N LEU A 594 -7.04 27.72 -22.72
CA LEU A 594 -7.34 27.64 -24.15
C LEU A 594 -8.84 27.95 -24.26
N ILE A 595 -9.18 29.13 -24.77
CA ILE A 595 -10.55 29.61 -24.98
C ILE A 595 -11.20 28.83 -26.11
#